data_AF-A0A1C6HKL7-F1
#
_entry.id   AF-A0A1C6HKL7-F1
#
_cell.length_a   1.000
_cell.length_b   1.000
_cell.length_c   1.000
_cell.angle_alpha   90.00
_cell.angle_beta   90.00
_cell.angle_gamma   90.00
#
_symmetry.space_group_name_H-M   'P 1'
#
loop_
_entity.id
_entity.type
_entity.pdbx_description
1 polymer ?
#
loop_
_entity_poly.entity_id
_entity_poly.type
_entity_poly.pdbx_seq_one_letter_code
_entity_poly.pdbx_strand_id
1 'polypeptide(L)'
;MTFDELCSLAGNGKPLPRSALPLERVAYRGLAWLYHAYRRGAFSKDEAAEEKEALRREYEDARRKEKNGLKLHKDIDQIRVAFGGQFKAVKESGCPVCRRLIEILDGKI
;
A
#
# COMPACT_ATOMS: atom_id res chain seq x y z
N MET A 1 -8.11 0.01 9.33
CA MET A 1 -8.53 -1.16 10.12
C MET A 1 -7.40 -2.16 10.23
N THR A 2 -7.42 -3.03 11.23
CA THR A 2 -6.53 -4.20 11.34
C THR A 2 -7.13 -5.39 10.61
N PHE A 3 -6.33 -6.42 10.34
CA PHE A 3 -6.85 -7.65 9.73
C PHE A 3 -7.89 -8.33 10.64
N ASP A 4 -7.71 -8.27 11.96
CA ASP A 4 -8.64 -8.89 12.91
C ASP A 4 -9.98 -8.14 12.98
N GLU A 5 -9.98 -6.81 12.83
CA GLU A 5 -11.22 -6.04 12.66
C GLU A 5 -11.99 -6.47 11.39
N LEU A 6 -11.27 -6.68 10.28
CA LEU A 6 -11.85 -7.18 9.03
C LEU A 6 -12.40 -8.60 9.19
N CYS A 7 -11.68 -9.48 9.90
CA CYS A 7 -12.16 -10.82 10.24
C CYS A 7 -13.46 -10.76 11.05
N SER A 8 -13.51 -9.90 12.06
CA SER A 8 -14.69 -9.73 12.90
C SER A 8 -15.89 -9.21 12.09
N LEU A 9 -15.69 -8.22 11.22
CA LEU A 9 -16.76 -7.71 10.37
C LEU A 9 -17.29 -8.78 9.41
N ALA A 10 -16.39 -9.42 8.64
CA ALA A 10 -16.76 -10.42 7.64
C ALA A 10 -17.39 -11.67 8.27
N GLY A 11 -16.85 -12.15 9.39
CA GLY A 11 -17.36 -13.34 10.08
C GLY A 11 -18.77 -13.14 10.61
N ASN A 12 -19.07 -11.93 11.09
CA ASN A 12 -20.40 -11.54 11.60
C ASN A 12 -21.33 -11.02 10.50
N GLY A 13 -20.90 -10.98 9.23
CA GLY A 13 -21.69 -10.42 8.13
C GLY A 13 -22.00 -8.92 8.27
N LYS A 14 -21.20 -8.19 9.05
CA LYS A 14 -21.37 -6.75 9.24
C LYS A 14 -20.83 -5.99 8.04
N PRO A 15 -21.53 -4.95 7.55
CA PRO A 15 -21.09 -4.19 6.39
C PRO A 15 -19.78 -3.44 6.69
N LEU A 16 -18.95 -3.30 5.66
CA LEU A 16 -17.74 -2.50 5.73
C LEU A 16 -18.09 -1.00 5.79
N PRO A 17 -17.42 -0.18 6.62
CA PRO A 17 -17.63 1.26 6.63
C PRO A 17 -17.39 1.90 5.25
N ARG A 18 -18.12 2.99 4.94
CA ARG A 18 -17.93 3.74 3.68
C ARG A 18 -16.52 4.33 3.56
N SER A 19 -15.86 4.63 4.68
CA SER A 19 -14.50 5.15 4.75
C SER A 19 -13.41 4.09 4.52
N ALA A 20 -13.77 2.82 4.36
CA ALA A 20 -12.79 1.77 4.19
C ALA A 20 -11.94 1.95 2.93
N LEU A 21 -10.64 1.73 3.09
CA LEU A 21 -9.64 1.87 2.04
C LEU A 21 -9.79 0.75 0.99
N PRO A 22 -9.28 0.95 -0.25
CA PRO A 22 -9.33 -0.09 -1.29
C PRO A 22 -8.76 -1.44 -0.83
N LEU A 23 -7.60 -1.44 -0.16
CA LEU A 23 -6.98 -2.66 0.37
C LEU A 23 -7.88 -3.39 1.38
N GLU A 24 -8.53 -2.63 2.27
CA GLU A 24 -9.45 -3.17 3.27
C GLU A 24 -10.69 -3.80 2.62
N ARG A 25 -11.19 -3.22 1.52
CA ARG A 25 -12.33 -3.76 0.76
C ARG A 25 -11.99 -5.09 0.10
N VAL A 26 -10.79 -5.23 -0.45
CA VAL A 26 -10.33 -6.47 -1.08
C VAL A 26 -10.22 -7.56 -0.02
N ALA A 27 -9.51 -7.31 1.08
CA ALA A 27 -9.36 -8.27 2.17
C ALA A 27 -10.71 -8.67 2.79
N TYR A 28 -11.62 -7.71 3.02
CA TYR A 28 -12.97 -8.01 3.51
C TYR A 28 -13.75 -8.94 2.57
N ARG A 29 -13.71 -8.70 1.26
CA ARG A 29 -14.43 -9.53 0.29
C ARG A 29 -13.89 -10.96 0.26
N GLY A 30 -12.56 -11.12 0.32
CA GLY A 30 -11.92 -12.43 0.44
C GLY A 30 -12.36 -13.17 1.69
N LEU A 31 -12.33 -12.50 2.85
CA LEU A 31 -12.79 -13.06 4.13
C LEU A 31 -14.28 -13.42 4.12
N ALA A 32 -15.14 -12.55 3.57
CA ALA A 32 -16.58 -12.79 3.50
C ALA A 32 -16.90 -14.01 2.62
N TRP A 33 -16.20 -14.16 1.51
CA TRP A 33 -16.29 -15.34 0.65
C TRP A 33 -15.80 -16.60 1.38
N LEU A 34 -14.62 -16.55 2.01
CA LEU A 34 -14.04 -17.67 2.74
C LEU A 34 -14.97 -18.17 3.87
N TYR A 35 -15.51 -17.25 4.67
CA TYR A 35 -16.44 -17.60 5.73
C TYR A 35 -17.77 -18.15 5.21
N HIS A 36 -18.22 -17.72 4.04
CA HIS A 36 -19.42 -18.26 3.39
C HIS A 36 -19.16 -19.67 2.86
N ALA A 37 -18.03 -19.88 2.18
CA ALA A 37 -17.63 -21.17 1.64
C ALA A 37 -17.41 -22.21 2.77
N TYR A 38 -16.71 -21.83 3.84
CA TYR A 38 -16.52 -22.67 5.02
C TYR A 38 -17.85 -23.08 5.66
N ARG A 39 -18.79 -22.14 5.84
CA ARG A 39 -20.13 -22.43 6.37
C ARG A 39 -20.95 -23.38 5.49
N ARG A 40 -20.64 -23.47 4.20
CA ARG A 40 -21.25 -24.42 3.25
C ARG A 40 -20.53 -25.76 3.17
N GLY A 41 -19.47 -25.96 3.97
CA GLY A 41 -18.69 -27.19 3.97
C GLY A 41 -17.77 -27.35 2.75
N ALA A 42 -17.52 -26.27 2.00
CA ALA A 42 -16.57 -26.30 0.88
C ALA A 42 -15.10 -26.39 1.34
N PHE A 43 -14.84 -26.09 2.61
CA PHE A 43 -13.53 -26.17 3.26
C PHE A 43 -13.66 -26.90 4.60
N SER A 44 -12.66 -27.68 4.94
CA SER A 44 -12.41 -28.10 6.32
C SER A 44 -11.97 -26.92 7.18
N LYS A 45 -11.93 -27.13 8.51
CA LYS A 45 -11.49 -26.09 9.45
C LYS A 45 -10.03 -25.69 9.21
N ASP A 46 -9.18 -26.66 8.89
CA ASP A 46 -7.74 -26.44 8.72
C ASP A 46 -7.47 -25.73 7.40
N GLU A 47 -8.10 -26.17 6.30
CA GLU A 47 -8.01 -25.46 5.01
C GLU A 47 -8.52 -24.02 5.12
N ALA A 48 -9.66 -23.79 5.79
CA ALA A 48 -10.17 -22.44 6.01
C ALA A 48 -9.23 -21.58 6.88
N ALA A 49 -8.48 -22.19 7.80
CA ALA A 49 -7.50 -21.49 8.61
C ALA A 49 -6.27 -21.10 7.79
N GLU A 50 -5.78 -21.99 6.91
CA GLU A 50 -4.68 -21.73 5.99
C GLU A 50 -5.01 -20.61 5.00
N GLU A 51 -6.18 -20.67 4.36
CA GLU A 51 -6.65 -19.62 3.45
C GLU A 51 -6.77 -18.26 4.14
N LYS A 52 -7.28 -18.24 5.38
CA LYS A 52 -7.36 -17.00 6.17
C LYS A 52 -5.97 -16.44 6.48
N GLU A 53 -5.00 -17.30 6.75
CA GLU A 53 -3.62 -16.89 7.02
C GLU A 53 -2.89 -16.40 5.76
N ALA A 54 -3.17 -16.99 4.61
CA ALA A 54 -2.71 -16.47 3.33
C ALA A 54 -3.24 -15.04 3.08
N LEU A 55 -4.54 -14.83 3.28
CA LEU A 55 -5.17 -13.50 3.20
C LEU A 55 -4.55 -12.50 4.19
N ARG A 56 -4.20 -12.94 5.40
CA ARG A 56 -3.51 -12.09 6.40
C ARG A 56 -2.18 -11.62 5.86
N ARG A 57 -1.35 -12.53 5.38
CA ARG A 57 0.00 -12.23 4.88
C ARG A 57 -0.05 -11.25 3.72
N GLU A 58 -0.95 -11.47 2.76
CA GLU A 58 -1.15 -10.57 1.62
C GLU A 58 -1.57 -9.16 2.07
N TYR A 59 -2.54 -9.09 2.99
CA TYR A 59 -3.01 -7.82 3.52
C TYR A 59 -1.90 -7.06 4.26
N GLU A 60 -1.15 -7.74 5.12
CA GLU A 60 -0.09 -7.12 5.92
C GLU A 60 1.11 -6.69 5.06
N ASP A 61 1.48 -7.49 4.04
CA ASP A 61 2.52 -7.13 3.08
C ASP A 61 2.10 -5.91 2.24
N ALA A 62 0.88 -5.90 1.70
CA ALA A 62 0.36 -4.77 0.95
C ALA A 62 0.31 -3.48 1.80
N ARG A 63 -0.15 -3.59 3.05
CA ARG A 63 -0.19 -2.46 4.00
C ARG A 63 1.21 -1.93 4.32
N ARG A 64 2.18 -2.83 4.45
CA ARG A 64 3.60 -2.48 4.66
C ARG A 64 4.17 -1.75 3.45
N LYS A 65 3.90 -2.26 2.24
CA LYS A 65 4.32 -1.63 0.97
C LYS A 65 3.73 -0.24 0.81
N GLU A 66 2.45 -0.06 1.11
CA GLU A 66 1.79 1.26 1.08
C GLU A 66 2.45 2.24 2.05
N LYS A 67 2.69 1.81 3.30
CA LYS A 67 3.38 2.63 4.31
C LYS A 67 4.80 3.00 3.89
N ASN A 68 5.54 2.04 3.34
CA ASN A 68 6.91 2.24 2.89
C ASN A 68 6.96 3.17 1.65
N GLY A 69 6.03 3.02 0.71
CA GLY A 69 5.89 3.91 -0.44
C GLY A 69 5.60 5.34 0.00
N LEU A 70 4.67 5.53 0.94
CA LEU A 70 4.39 6.86 1.50
C LEU A 70 5.61 7.48 2.19
N LYS A 71 6.41 6.67 2.91
CA LYS A 71 7.66 7.13 3.51
C LYS A 71 8.66 7.56 2.45
N LEU A 72 8.88 6.73 1.42
CA LEU A 72 9.79 7.03 0.33
C LEU A 72 9.40 8.34 -0.40
N HIS A 73 8.11 8.55 -0.66
CA HIS A 73 7.64 9.80 -1.26
C HIS A 73 7.96 11.02 -0.38
N LYS A 74 7.71 10.93 0.92
CA LYS A 74 8.06 12.01 1.86
C LYS A 74 9.56 12.29 1.89
N ASP A 75 10.39 11.24 1.90
CA ASP A 75 11.84 11.38 1.91
C ASP A 75 12.33 12.05 0.61
N ILE A 76 11.77 11.67 -0.54
CA ILE A 76 12.06 12.31 -1.85
C ILE A 76 11.63 13.77 -1.86
N ASP A 77 10.44 14.08 -1.34
CA ASP A 77 9.95 15.47 -1.27
C ASP A 77 10.84 16.33 -0.37
N GLN A 78 11.31 15.79 0.76
CA GLN A 78 12.27 16.47 1.63
C GLN A 78 13.60 16.74 0.93
N ILE A 79 14.13 15.76 0.19
CA ILE A 79 15.35 15.94 -0.61
C ILE A 79 15.12 17.04 -1.65
N ARG A 80 14.00 17.02 -2.39
CA ARG A 80 13.68 18.04 -3.39
C ARG A 80 13.60 19.45 -2.79
N VAL A 81 12.99 19.59 -1.61
CA VAL A 81 12.94 20.86 -0.88
C VAL A 81 14.34 21.32 -0.48
N ALA A 82 15.15 20.44 0.12
CA ALA A 82 16.50 20.77 0.57
C ALA A 82 17.44 21.15 -0.59
N PHE A 83 17.31 20.49 -1.75
CA PHE A 83 18.14 20.71 -2.92
C PHE A 83 17.59 21.76 -3.89
N GLY A 84 16.36 22.26 -3.70
CA GLY A 84 15.71 23.18 -4.65
C GLY A 84 16.52 24.44 -4.95
N GLY A 85 17.16 25.02 -3.93
CA GLY A 85 18.05 26.17 -4.09
C GLY A 85 19.31 25.84 -4.90
N GLN A 86 19.90 24.67 -4.67
CA GLN A 86 21.07 24.19 -5.43
C GLN A 86 20.69 23.87 -6.88
N PHE A 87 19.50 23.32 -7.11
CA PHE A 87 19.02 23.05 -8.46
C PHE A 87 18.83 24.32 -9.27
N LYS A 88 18.33 25.38 -8.64
CA LYS A 88 18.26 26.72 -9.25
C LYS A 88 19.66 27.24 -9.61
N ALA A 89 20.59 27.23 -8.65
CA ALA A 89 21.94 27.71 -8.86
C ALA A 89 22.66 26.98 -10.01
N VAL A 90 22.51 25.65 -10.11
CA VAL A 90 23.11 24.87 -11.19
C VAL A 90 22.46 25.19 -12.54
N LYS A 91 21.13 25.37 -12.62
CA LYS A 91 20.44 25.77 -13.85
C LYS A 91 20.95 27.13 -14.35
N GLU A 92 21.27 28.04 -13.44
CA GLU A 92 21.79 29.39 -13.70
C GLU A 92 23.31 29.42 -13.95
N SER A 93 24.06 28.37 -13.55
CA SER A 93 25.54 28.34 -13.63
C SER A 93 26.13 28.26 -15.05
N GLY A 94 25.31 27.96 -16.06
CA GLY A 94 25.77 27.83 -17.45
C GLY A 94 26.53 26.55 -17.78
N CYS A 95 26.82 25.67 -16.82
CA CYS A 95 27.49 24.39 -17.08
C CYS A 95 26.54 23.37 -17.74
N PRO A 96 26.78 22.94 -19.00
CA PRO A 96 25.87 22.06 -19.72
C PRO A 96 25.80 20.65 -19.12
N VAL A 97 26.91 20.15 -18.56
CA VAL A 97 26.96 18.83 -17.91
C VAL A 97 26.11 18.83 -16.64
N CYS A 98 26.27 19.84 -15.79
CA CYS A 98 25.52 19.97 -14.55
C CYS A 98 24.02 20.21 -14.81
N ARG A 99 23.68 21.01 -15.84
CA ARG A 99 22.28 21.21 -16.25
C ARG A 99 21.64 19.89 -16.70
N ARG A 100 22.32 19.12 -17.54
CA ARG A 100 21.84 17.81 -17.99
C ARG A 100 21.63 16.87 -16.80
N LEU A 101 22.59 16.78 -15.87
CA LEU A 101 22.46 15.93 -14.68
C LEU A 101 21.21 16.26 -13.85
N ILE A 102 20.86 17.54 -13.70
CA ILE A 102 19.64 17.92 -12.96
C ILE A 102 18.37 17.60 -13.73
N GLU A 103 18.35 17.77 -15.05
CA GLU A 103 17.20 17.36 -15.86
C GLU A 103 16.92 15.85 -15.76
N ILE A 104 17.97 15.04 -15.68
CA ILE A 104 17.90 13.60 -15.39
C ILE A 104 17.27 13.36 -14.02
N LEU A 105 17.77 14.02 -12.97
CA LEU A 105 17.28 13.86 -11.60
C LEU A 105 15.83 14.39 -11.41
N ASP A 106 15.44 15.42 -12.15
CA ASP A 106 14.07 15.95 -12.20
C ASP A 106 13.11 15.05 -13.02
N GLY A 107 13.61 13.98 -13.65
CA GLY A 107 12.81 13.05 -14.45
C GLY A 107 12.36 13.62 -15.80
N LYS A 108 13.11 14.57 -16.37
CA LYS A 108 12.83 15.21 -17.67
C LYS A 108 13.55 14.56 -18.86
N ILE A 109 14.10 13.36 -18.68
CA ILE A 109 14.67 12.53 -19.75
C ILE A 109 13.57 12.01 -20.66
#